data_AF-A0A1Z5JR39-F1
#
_entry.id   AF-A0A1Z5JR39-F1
#
_cell.length_a   1.000
_cell.length_b   1.000
_cell.length_c   1.000
_cell.angle_alpha   90.00
_cell.angle_beta   90.00
_cell.angle_gamma   90.00
#
_symmetry.space_group_name_H-M   'P 1'
#
loop_
_entity.id
_entity.type
_entity.pdbx_description
1 polymer ?
#
loop_
_entity_poly.entity_id
_entity_poly.type
_entity_poly.pdbx_seq_one_letter_code
_entity_poly.pdbx_strand_id
1 'polypeptide(L)'
;MAPNESTALLSRDKDDGDDEEEEADSSSTSCDHDIYLSIDGQHSMKSQQHHHRQTLVLCSSRAMGFLFMGIVTFLLGWYARNQQQQPSNAKSHSHNNNTHYTGPFQLIELQQGANLLNYYDFLDGPDSAGSAGFQTYVSRRRAHQLQLLQIHPDGALIMKSAPNAGNKRFSIRLEGKRRFNRGLFVLHVDHIPAGCGTWPAFWLTDEDHWPYHGEIDIVEGVNDQSHAKTALHTAESCSMYAQVPPYAQTGEWDRSTGIPNTYTGILDHETSVPADNCWVLAPHQWSNQGCVVTHSHNNTLGARFNEQGGGIYVLDWDPDHGYIKSWVFPQSQGYPANLEQATLSAESDSPVAPNPNDWHQAPYAYFAIGANSSCSSDHFSNMRLIFNLAFCGTVAGNRFVQDCPDLAAQFAVKDDVVATCNAYVASEPEALEEAYWKIKGVYVYQRGTAR
;
A
#
# COMPACT_ATOMS: atom_id res chain seq x y z
N MET A 1 -44.40 33.54 41.34
CA MET A 1 -44.48 35.01 41.33
C MET A 1 -43.41 35.52 40.38
N ALA A 2 -43.79 35.82 39.15
CA ALA A 2 -43.13 36.88 38.37
C ALA A 2 -43.86 38.21 38.68
N PRO A 3 -43.54 39.38 38.10
CA PRO A 3 -42.38 39.78 37.27
C PRO A 3 -41.85 41.19 37.69
N ASN A 4 -40.91 41.76 36.94
CA ASN A 4 -41.19 43.07 36.33
C ASN A 4 -40.32 43.31 35.08
N GLU A 5 -41.02 43.37 33.95
CA GLU A 5 -40.60 43.95 32.68
C GLU A 5 -40.81 45.47 32.69
N SER A 6 -40.12 46.17 31.80
CA SER A 6 -40.60 47.43 31.22
C SER A 6 -40.65 47.30 29.70
N THR A 7 -41.88 47.32 29.17
CA THR A 7 -42.32 47.69 27.81
C THR A 7 -42.08 49.20 27.58
N ALA A 8 -42.10 49.83 26.40
CA ALA A 8 -43.08 49.87 25.28
C ALA A 8 -42.43 50.69 24.11
N LEU A 9 -42.53 50.37 22.81
CA LEU A 9 -43.60 50.47 21.78
C LEU A 9 -43.46 51.65 20.78
N LEU A 10 -43.49 51.27 19.49
CA LEU A 10 -44.18 51.84 18.31
C LEU A 10 -43.80 53.21 17.70
N SER A 11 -43.50 53.20 16.39
CA SER A 11 -44.46 53.66 15.34
C SER A 11 -43.96 53.40 13.91
N ARG A 12 -44.93 53.09 13.04
CA ARG A 12 -44.91 52.97 11.58
C ARG A 12 -45.00 54.36 10.95
N ASP A 13 -44.48 54.51 9.72
CA ASP A 13 -45.28 54.98 8.58
C ASP A 13 -44.62 54.60 7.24
N LYS A 14 -45.50 54.32 6.27
CA LYS A 14 -45.25 54.00 4.86
C LYS A 14 -45.30 55.28 4.03
N ASP A 15 -44.63 55.29 2.88
CA ASP A 15 -45.28 55.66 1.61
C ASP A 15 -44.49 55.11 0.41
N ASP A 16 -45.23 54.95 -0.70
CA ASP A 16 -45.01 54.08 -1.86
C ASP A 16 -44.20 54.73 -3.01
N GLY A 17 -43.78 53.90 -3.99
CA GLY A 17 -43.72 54.31 -5.41
C GLY A 17 -42.57 53.76 -6.26
N ASP A 18 -42.87 52.67 -7.01
CA ASP A 18 -42.55 52.33 -8.43
C ASP A 18 -41.07 52.28 -8.89
N ASP A 19 -40.59 51.46 -9.84
CA ASP A 19 -41.02 50.29 -10.62
C ASP A 19 -39.75 49.80 -11.37
N GLU A 20 -39.74 48.53 -11.80
CA GLU A 20 -39.00 47.88 -12.92
C GLU A 20 -38.34 46.54 -12.53
N GLU A 21 -39.10 45.49 -12.78
CA GLU A 21 -38.68 44.09 -12.90
C GLU A 21 -38.02 43.85 -14.27
N GLU A 22 -36.96 43.03 -14.31
CA GLU A 22 -36.53 42.36 -15.54
C GLU A 22 -36.37 40.85 -15.25
N GLU A 23 -37.38 40.08 -15.66
CA GLU A 23 -37.35 38.63 -15.81
C GLU A 23 -36.50 38.24 -17.01
N ALA A 24 -35.72 37.15 -16.91
CA ALA A 24 -35.14 36.46 -18.06
C ALA A 24 -35.70 35.04 -18.15
N ASP A 25 -36.64 34.91 -19.08
CA ASP A 25 -37.38 33.71 -19.45
C ASP A 25 -36.52 32.72 -20.28
N SER A 26 -36.87 31.45 -20.11
CA SER A 26 -36.50 30.32 -20.93
C SER A 26 -37.05 30.43 -22.35
N SER A 27 -36.23 30.23 -23.40
CA SER A 27 -36.77 29.85 -24.71
C SER A 27 -35.81 29.04 -25.57
N SER A 28 -36.42 28.08 -26.24
CA SER A 28 -35.91 27.15 -27.24
C SER A 28 -35.67 27.82 -28.60
N THR A 29 -34.74 27.30 -29.39
CA THR A 29 -34.70 27.41 -30.87
C THR A 29 -33.71 26.37 -31.41
N SER A 30 -34.19 25.25 -31.98
CA SER A 30 -34.38 25.00 -33.42
C SER A 30 -33.12 25.21 -34.28
N CYS A 31 -32.59 24.13 -34.86
CA CYS A 31 -31.57 24.16 -35.91
C CYS A 31 -32.20 23.62 -37.21
N ASP A 32 -32.43 24.50 -38.18
CA ASP A 32 -32.75 24.15 -39.56
C ASP A 32 -31.55 24.52 -40.45
N HIS A 33 -31.00 23.52 -41.17
CA HIS A 33 -30.56 23.55 -42.57
C HIS A 33 -29.48 22.48 -42.85
N ASP A 34 -29.87 21.44 -43.59
CA ASP A 34 -28.98 20.42 -44.15
C ASP A 34 -28.28 20.92 -45.42
N ILE A 35 -26.96 20.70 -45.52
CA ILE A 35 -26.21 20.77 -46.78
C ILE A 35 -25.69 19.35 -47.09
N TYR A 36 -26.27 18.73 -48.12
CA TYR A 36 -25.83 17.43 -48.64
C TYR A 36 -24.79 17.60 -49.75
N LEU A 37 -23.65 16.92 -49.63
CA LEU A 37 -22.74 16.65 -50.74
C LEU A 37 -22.68 15.14 -50.99
N SER A 38 -23.26 14.73 -52.12
CA SER A 38 -23.22 13.36 -52.65
C SER A 38 -21.94 13.13 -53.46
N ILE A 39 -21.32 11.96 -53.28
CA ILE A 39 -20.36 11.41 -54.26
C ILE A 39 -20.86 10.01 -54.60
N ASP A 40 -21.32 9.85 -55.84
CA ASP A 40 -21.77 8.56 -56.40
C ASP A 40 -20.58 7.65 -56.71
N GLY A 41 -20.71 6.38 -56.31
CA GLY A 41 -19.90 5.26 -56.80
C GLY A 41 -20.78 4.04 -56.97
N GLN A 42 -21.08 3.69 -58.23
CA GLN A 42 -21.96 2.58 -58.61
C GLN A 42 -21.29 1.20 -58.53
N HIS A 43 -22.16 0.22 -58.20
CA HIS A 43 -22.24 -1.19 -58.64
C HIS A 43 -21.89 -2.36 -57.69
N SER A 44 -23.00 -3.02 -57.25
CA SER A 44 -23.28 -4.48 -57.18
C SER A 44 -22.52 -5.32 -56.12
N MET A 45 -23.09 -6.16 -55.25
CA MET A 45 -24.39 -6.86 -55.20
C MET A 45 -24.61 -7.43 -53.77
N LYS A 46 -25.81 -7.23 -53.20
CA LYS A 46 -26.60 -7.99 -52.20
C LYS A 46 -25.91 -8.75 -51.02
N SER A 47 -26.11 -8.25 -49.79
CA SER A 47 -26.60 -8.99 -48.59
C SER A 47 -26.72 -8.04 -47.37
N GLN A 48 -27.93 -7.89 -46.80
CA GLN A 48 -28.27 -7.17 -45.55
C GLN A 48 -27.84 -7.99 -44.32
N GLN A 49 -27.62 -7.55 -43.07
CA GLN A 49 -27.55 -6.31 -42.24
C GLN A 49 -26.97 -6.86 -40.89
N HIS A 50 -26.15 -6.20 -40.06
CA HIS A 50 -26.20 -4.86 -39.48
C HIS A 50 -24.77 -4.39 -39.11
N HIS A 51 -24.41 -3.16 -39.50
CA HIS A 51 -23.25 -2.45 -38.97
C HIS A 51 -23.74 -1.19 -38.24
N HIS A 52 -23.38 -1.06 -36.96
CA HIS A 52 -23.48 0.21 -36.24
C HIS A 52 -22.38 1.17 -36.73
N ARG A 53 -22.77 2.26 -37.40
CA ARG A 53 -21.93 3.45 -37.56
C ARG A 53 -22.23 4.40 -36.40
N GLN A 54 -21.23 4.76 -35.61
CA GLN A 54 -21.31 5.90 -34.69
C GLN A 54 -20.68 7.11 -35.36
N THR A 55 -21.46 8.19 -35.49
CA THR A 55 -21.00 9.51 -35.94
C THR A 55 -20.76 10.36 -34.70
N LEU A 56 -19.54 10.86 -34.51
CA LEU A 56 -19.20 11.80 -33.44
C LEU A 56 -19.65 13.20 -33.86
N VAL A 57 -20.59 13.81 -33.12
CA VAL A 57 -21.00 15.21 -33.30
C VAL A 57 -20.19 16.07 -32.33
N LEU A 58 -19.25 16.87 -32.83
CA LEU A 58 -18.56 17.90 -32.05
C LEU A 58 -19.31 19.22 -32.21
N CYS A 59 -19.92 19.70 -31.13
CA CYS A 59 -20.48 21.04 -31.04
C CYS A 59 -19.37 21.99 -30.58
N SER A 60 -18.86 22.86 -31.46
CA SER A 60 -17.84 23.85 -31.08
C SER A 60 -18.48 25.22 -30.85
N SER A 61 -18.63 25.63 -29.59
CA SER A 61 -18.89 27.03 -29.23
C SER A 61 -17.61 27.84 -29.43
N ARG A 62 -17.65 28.89 -30.26
CA ARG A 62 -16.54 29.83 -30.50
C ARG A 62 -16.26 30.69 -29.27
N ALA A 63 -15.68 30.12 -28.21
CA ALA A 63 -15.12 30.87 -27.09
C ALA A 63 -14.15 30.03 -26.23
N MET A 64 -13.30 29.18 -26.81
CA MET A 64 -12.25 28.47 -26.05
C MET A 64 -11.03 28.05 -26.90
N GLY A 65 -10.80 28.71 -28.04
CA GLY A 65 -9.75 28.34 -28.99
C GLY A 65 -8.33 28.84 -28.68
N PHE A 66 -8.14 29.73 -27.69
CA PHE A 66 -6.84 30.38 -27.46
C PHE A 66 -6.13 29.97 -26.17
N LEU A 67 -6.78 29.28 -25.23
CA LEU A 67 -6.12 28.78 -24.01
C LEU A 67 -5.57 27.36 -24.16
N PHE A 68 -6.20 26.51 -24.99
CA PHE A 68 -5.80 25.10 -25.14
C PHE A 68 -4.57 24.91 -26.05
N MET A 69 -4.33 25.81 -27.00
CA MET A 69 -3.19 25.70 -27.92
C MET A 69 -1.86 26.13 -27.27
N GLY A 70 -1.90 26.97 -26.23
CA GLY A 70 -0.74 27.42 -25.47
C GLY A 70 -0.21 26.38 -24.47
N ILE A 71 -1.10 25.61 -23.83
CA ILE A 71 -0.71 24.59 -22.84
C ILE A 71 -0.10 23.36 -23.54
N VAL A 72 -0.64 22.96 -24.69
CA VAL A 72 -0.13 21.83 -25.48
C VAL A 72 1.24 22.13 -26.10
N THR A 73 1.48 23.37 -26.54
CA THR A 73 2.80 23.80 -27.04
C THR A 73 3.84 24.00 -25.93
N PHE A 74 3.42 24.39 -24.72
CA PHE A 74 4.31 24.43 -23.54
C PHE A 74 4.69 23.03 -23.05
N LEU A 75 3.75 22.09 -23.03
CA LEU A 75 4.00 20.70 -22.60
C LEU A 75 4.84 19.93 -23.63
N LEU A 76 4.59 20.10 -24.93
CA LEU A 76 5.43 19.52 -25.99
C LEU A 76 6.82 20.18 -26.05
N GLY A 77 6.91 21.49 -25.79
CA GLY A 77 8.19 22.21 -25.71
C GLY A 77 9.03 21.85 -24.49
N TRP A 78 8.39 21.57 -23.34
CA TRP A 78 9.06 21.07 -22.13
C TRP A 78 9.53 19.63 -22.32
N TYR A 79 8.70 18.76 -22.91
CA TYR A 79 9.05 17.38 -23.23
C TYR A 79 10.20 17.29 -24.25
N ALA A 80 10.20 18.16 -25.28
CA ALA A 80 11.28 18.22 -26.27
C ALA A 80 12.59 18.83 -25.73
N ARG A 81 12.53 19.76 -24.75
CA ARG A 81 13.73 20.30 -24.07
C ARG A 81 14.36 19.31 -23.10
N ASN A 82 13.57 18.48 -22.41
CA ASN A 82 14.10 17.47 -21.49
C ASN A 82 14.67 16.22 -22.19
N GLN A 83 14.38 16.00 -23.48
CA GLN A 83 15.02 14.96 -24.29
C GLN A 83 16.47 15.33 -24.71
N GLN A 84 16.84 16.62 -24.69
CA GLN A 84 18.18 17.08 -25.11
C GLN A 84 19.21 17.14 -23.96
N GLN A 85 18.84 16.77 -22.73
CA GLN A 85 19.77 16.60 -21.61
C GLN A 85 19.95 15.12 -21.21
N GLN A 86 19.67 14.17 -22.11
CA GLN A 86 20.24 12.84 -21.96
C GLN A 86 21.71 12.89 -22.40
N PRO A 87 22.69 12.58 -21.53
CA PRO A 87 24.05 12.36 -21.97
C PRO A 87 24.09 11.08 -22.81
N SER A 88 23.98 11.23 -24.13
CA SER A 88 24.40 10.21 -25.09
C SER A 88 25.89 9.93 -24.86
N ASN A 89 26.22 8.67 -24.56
CA ASN A 89 27.52 8.16 -24.11
C ASN A 89 27.84 8.32 -22.61
N ALA A 90 26.95 7.88 -21.73
CA ALA A 90 27.43 7.14 -20.58
C ALA A 90 28.00 5.81 -21.10
N LYS A 91 29.33 5.74 -21.26
CA LYS A 91 30.01 4.44 -21.25
C LYS A 91 29.44 3.70 -20.05
N SER A 92 28.74 2.58 -20.29
CA SER A 92 28.48 1.57 -19.28
C SER A 92 29.82 1.28 -18.61
N HIS A 93 30.07 1.97 -17.50
CA HIS A 93 30.96 1.46 -16.49
C HIS A 93 30.11 0.38 -15.86
N SER A 94 30.13 -0.79 -16.50
CA SER A 94 30.00 -2.04 -15.80
C SER A 94 30.89 -1.89 -14.58
N HIS A 95 30.29 -1.56 -13.44
CA HIS A 95 30.89 -1.88 -12.17
C HIS A 95 30.84 -3.38 -12.10
N ASN A 96 31.84 -3.99 -12.74
CA ASN A 96 32.18 -5.39 -12.66
C ASN A 96 32.80 -5.62 -11.27
N ASN A 97 32.08 -5.25 -10.22
CA ASN A 97 32.32 -5.78 -8.91
C ASN A 97 31.61 -7.12 -8.89
N ASN A 98 32.29 -8.12 -9.43
CA ASN A 98 31.89 -9.53 -9.48
C ASN A 98 31.91 -10.16 -8.05
N THR A 99 31.52 -9.37 -7.06
CA THR A 99 31.39 -9.77 -5.65
C THR A 99 30.03 -10.40 -5.48
N HIS A 100 30.03 -11.73 -5.51
CA HIS A 100 28.86 -12.53 -5.18
C HIS A 100 28.80 -12.76 -3.68
N TYR A 101 27.64 -12.49 -3.08
CA TYR A 101 27.38 -12.68 -1.66
C TYR A 101 26.77 -14.04 -1.40
N THR A 102 27.56 -15.11 -1.57
CA THR A 102 27.09 -16.50 -1.42
C THR A 102 27.61 -17.19 -0.17
N GLY A 103 28.38 -16.48 0.67
CA GLY A 103 28.90 -16.99 1.94
C GLY A 103 27.81 -17.19 3.02
N PRO A 104 28.22 -17.61 4.23
CA PRO A 104 27.31 -17.72 5.36
C PRO A 104 26.78 -16.35 5.79
N PHE A 105 25.59 -16.35 6.39
CA PHE A 105 25.03 -15.14 7.00
C PHE A 105 25.86 -14.68 8.20
N GLN A 106 25.87 -13.37 8.41
CA GLN A 106 26.49 -12.70 9.56
C GLN A 106 25.52 -11.64 10.08
N LEU A 107 25.35 -11.56 11.40
CA LEU A 107 24.53 -10.54 12.04
C LEU A 107 25.19 -9.18 11.83
N ILE A 108 24.48 -8.26 11.19
CA ILE A 108 24.95 -6.89 10.96
C ILE A 108 24.23 -5.87 11.82
N GLU A 109 22.99 -6.14 12.25
CA GLU A 109 22.24 -5.28 13.16
C GLU A 109 21.35 -6.10 14.09
N LEU A 110 21.43 -5.76 15.38
CA LEU A 110 20.52 -6.21 16.42
C LEU A 110 19.75 -5.00 16.95
N GLN A 111 18.44 -5.00 16.75
CA GLN A 111 17.57 -3.89 17.12
C GLN A 111 16.55 -4.38 18.16
N GLN A 112 16.75 -4.03 19.43
CA GLN A 112 15.92 -4.53 20.54
C GLN A 112 15.65 -3.46 21.60
N GLY A 113 14.57 -3.67 22.35
CA GLY A 113 14.13 -2.79 23.43
C GLY A 113 14.09 -1.32 23.03
N ALA A 114 14.52 -0.44 23.92
CA ALA A 114 14.56 1.00 23.64
C ALA A 114 15.56 1.37 22.53
N ASN A 115 16.59 0.56 22.33
CA ASN A 115 17.63 0.81 21.33
C ASN A 115 17.14 0.57 19.91
N LEU A 116 16.05 -0.20 19.71
CA LEU A 116 15.40 -0.37 18.41
C LEU A 116 15.11 1.01 17.78
N LEU A 117 14.59 1.96 18.56
CA LEU A 117 14.24 3.30 18.10
C LEU A 117 15.43 4.14 17.61
N ASN A 118 16.68 3.73 17.88
CA ASN A 118 17.85 4.46 17.41
C ASN A 118 18.16 4.20 15.93
N TYR A 119 17.65 3.09 15.38
CA TYR A 119 17.84 2.71 13.98
C TYR A 119 16.86 3.39 13.02
N TYR A 120 15.88 4.13 13.54
CA TYR A 120 14.79 4.71 12.76
C TYR A 120 14.64 6.22 13.00
N ASP A 121 14.14 6.90 11.98
CA ASP A 121 13.55 8.22 12.08
C ASP A 121 12.02 8.10 12.19
N PHE A 122 11.35 9.08 12.79
CA PHE A 122 9.90 9.09 12.96
C PHE A 122 9.30 10.01 11.91
N LEU A 123 8.37 9.49 11.12
CA LEU A 123 7.53 10.34 10.28
C LEU A 123 6.60 11.16 11.20
N ASP A 124 6.53 12.48 10.97
CA ASP A 124 5.65 13.40 11.70
C ASP A 124 4.76 14.12 10.68
N GLY A 125 3.49 13.73 10.62
CA GLY A 125 2.57 14.26 9.61
C GLY A 125 1.48 13.30 9.17
N PRO A 126 0.75 13.65 8.09
CA PRO A 126 -0.25 12.78 7.50
C PRO A 126 0.41 11.54 6.88
N ASP A 127 -0.42 10.53 6.61
CA ASP A 127 -0.02 9.41 5.78
C ASP A 127 0.23 9.85 4.32
N SER A 128 0.87 8.98 3.54
CA SER A 128 1.09 9.23 2.11
C SER A 128 -0.23 9.41 1.36
N ALA A 129 -0.21 10.14 0.25
CA ALA A 129 -1.42 10.30 -0.57
C ALA A 129 -1.91 8.97 -1.18
N GLY A 130 -1.02 7.99 -1.38
CA GLY A 130 -1.36 6.68 -1.93
C GLY A 130 -2.05 5.75 -0.92
N SER A 131 -1.59 5.75 0.33
CA SER A 131 -2.18 4.96 1.42
C SER A 131 -3.41 5.66 2.03
N ALA A 132 -3.33 6.99 2.18
CA ALA A 132 -4.39 7.86 2.68
C ALA A 132 -5.03 7.40 3.99
N GLY A 133 -4.24 6.82 4.91
CA GLY A 133 -4.73 6.31 6.18
C GLY A 133 -5.36 7.38 7.09
N PHE A 134 -6.31 6.94 7.91
CA PHE A 134 -7.08 7.74 8.85
C PHE A 134 -6.37 7.97 10.19
N GLN A 135 -5.08 8.32 10.11
CA GLN A 135 -4.23 8.63 11.25
C GLN A 135 -3.40 9.89 11.01
N THR A 136 -2.69 10.30 12.05
CA THR A 136 -1.60 11.26 11.99
C THR A 136 -0.40 10.63 12.67
N TYR A 137 0.68 10.46 11.91
CA TYR A 137 1.95 10.01 12.47
C TYR A 137 2.59 11.14 13.28
N VAL A 138 3.25 10.78 14.38
CA VAL A 138 3.80 11.76 15.31
C VAL A 138 5.30 11.58 15.51
N SER A 139 6.02 12.69 15.69
CA SER A 139 7.44 12.65 16.05
C SER A 139 7.71 11.88 17.34
N ARG A 140 8.95 11.39 17.51
CA ARG A 140 9.41 10.68 18.71
C ARG A 140 9.07 11.41 20.01
N ARG A 141 9.27 12.74 20.06
CA ARG A 141 8.94 13.57 21.23
C ARG A 141 7.45 13.49 21.55
N ARG A 142 6.60 13.62 20.53
CA ARG A 142 5.15 13.57 20.70
C ARG A 142 4.66 12.16 21.04
N ALA A 143 5.27 11.12 20.47
CA ALA A 143 5.02 9.73 20.83
C ALA A 143 5.26 9.46 22.33
N HIS A 144 6.34 9.99 22.91
CA HIS A 144 6.60 9.89 24.35
C HIS A 144 5.58 10.66 25.19
N GLN A 145 5.21 11.88 24.78
CA GLN A 145 4.20 12.69 25.49
C GLN A 145 2.82 12.01 25.50
N LEU A 146 2.48 11.33 24.41
CA LEU A 146 1.24 10.57 24.23
C LEU A 146 1.34 9.14 24.78
N GLN A 147 2.49 8.74 25.36
CA GLN A 147 2.72 7.40 25.89
C GLN A 147 2.51 6.26 24.87
N LEU A 148 2.81 6.52 23.60
CA LEU A 148 2.68 5.53 22.51
C LEU A 148 3.81 4.49 22.50
N LEU A 149 4.86 4.71 23.30
CA LEU A 149 6.05 3.88 23.38
C LEU A 149 6.25 3.38 24.81
N GLN A 150 6.40 2.07 24.98
CA GLN A 150 6.65 1.46 26.28
C GLN A 150 7.69 0.33 26.12
N ILE A 151 8.55 0.15 27.12
CA ILE A 151 9.36 -1.06 27.24
C ILE A 151 8.66 -2.00 28.21
N HIS A 152 8.28 -3.16 27.72
CA HIS A 152 7.68 -4.21 28.54
C HIS A 152 8.75 -4.84 29.46
N PRO A 153 8.40 -5.35 30.66
CA PRO A 153 9.38 -5.94 31.59
C PRO A 153 10.26 -7.06 31.02
N ASP A 154 9.82 -7.73 29.96
CA ASP A 154 10.59 -8.75 29.24
C ASP A 154 11.54 -8.17 28.17
N GLY A 155 11.72 -6.86 28.14
CA GLY A 155 12.59 -6.13 27.22
C GLY A 155 11.96 -5.77 25.87
N ALA A 156 10.75 -6.25 25.55
CA ALA A 156 10.11 -5.95 24.27
C ALA A 156 9.69 -4.46 24.16
N LEU A 157 9.84 -3.89 22.96
CA LEU A 157 9.30 -2.56 22.64
C LEU A 157 7.82 -2.69 22.27
N ILE A 158 6.98 -1.92 22.94
CA ILE A 158 5.58 -1.75 22.59
C ILE A 158 5.39 -0.42 21.86
N MET A 159 4.76 -0.46 20.68
CA MET A 159 4.36 0.73 19.90
C MET A 159 2.85 0.72 19.65
N LYS A 160 2.15 1.71 20.18
CA LYS A 160 0.67 1.80 20.16
C LYS A 160 0.16 2.99 19.35
N SER A 161 -1.15 3.04 19.16
CA SER A 161 -1.89 4.23 18.72
C SER A 161 -2.64 4.90 19.88
N ALA A 162 -3.13 6.13 19.67
CA ALA A 162 -4.04 6.79 20.61
C ALA A 162 -5.10 7.63 19.88
N PRO A 163 -6.25 7.93 20.49
CA PRO A 163 -7.22 8.86 19.94
C PRO A 163 -6.63 10.26 19.70
N ASN A 164 -7.06 10.92 18.62
CA ASN A 164 -6.75 12.33 18.32
C ASN A 164 -8.03 13.17 18.41
N ALA A 165 -7.95 14.35 19.02
CA ALA A 165 -9.08 15.27 19.22
C ALA A 165 -9.80 15.69 17.91
N GLY A 166 -9.15 15.53 16.75
CA GLY A 166 -9.76 15.74 15.42
C GLY A 166 -10.46 14.52 14.83
N ASN A 167 -10.94 13.57 15.65
CA ASN A 167 -11.60 12.31 15.25
C ASN A 167 -10.73 11.32 14.46
N LYS A 168 -9.42 11.58 14.31
CA LYS A 168 -8.44 10.62 13.78
C LYS A 168 -7.78 9.83 14.92
N ARG A 169 -6.77 9.02 14.60
CA ARG A 169 -5.82 8.47 15.58
C ARG A 169 -4.42 9.05 15.43
N PHE A 170 -3.70 9.20 16.53
CA PHE A 170 -2.25 9.31 16.51
C PHE A 170 -1.65 7.92 16.39
N SER A 171 -0.62 7.79 15.55
CA SER A 171 0.09 6.53 15.36
C SER A 171 1.58 6.80 15.12
N ILE A 172 2.35 5.74 14.90
CA ILE A 172 3.79 5.80 14.65
C ILE A 172 4.10 5.17 13.29
N ARG A 173 4.94 5.85 12.51
CA ARG A 173 5.66 5.29 11.37
C ARG A 173 7.15 5.54 11.60
N LEU A 174 7.90 4.44 11.66
CA LEU A 174 9.35 4.43 11.81
C LEU A 174 9.98 4.11 10.46
N GLU A 175 10.97 4.88 10.06
CA GLU A 175 11.66 4.71 8.78
C GLU A 175 13.15 4.50 9.02
N GLY A 176 13.70 3.38 8.54
CA GLY A 176 15.04 2.94 8.85
C GLY A 176 16.10 3.89 8.31
N LYS A 177 17.15 4.12 9.08
CA LYS A 177 18.28 4.97 8.68
C LYS A 177 19.21 4.27 7.69
N ARG A 178 19.31 2.95 7.79
CA ARG A 178 20.15 2.15 6.89
C ARG A 178 19.38 1.75 5.64
N ARG A 179 20.09 1.83 4.51
CA ARG A 179 19.65 1.31 3.21
C ARG A 179 20.25 -0.07 2.93
N PHE A 180 19.48 -0.94 2.31
CA PHE A 180 19.79 -2.33 2.01
C PHE A 180 19.59 -2.61 0.51
N ASN A 181 20.38 -3.55 -0.01
CA ASN A 181 20.25 -4.08 -1.38
C ASN A 181 20.12 -5.62 -1.40
N ARG A 182 19.94 -6.20 -0.20
CA ARG A 182 19.90 -7.63 0.14
C ARG A 182 19.87 -7.78 1.64
N GLY A 183 19.45 -8.94 2.10
CA GLY A 183 19.60 -9.34 3.49
C GLY A 183 18.62 -10.43 3.89
N LEU A 184 18.89 -11.00 5.06
CA LEU A 184 17.92 -11.81 5.78
C LEU A 184 17.40 -10.97 6.95
N PHE A 185 16.12 -10.65 6.91
CA PHE A 185 15.45 -9.80 7.89
C PHE A 185 14.56 -10.67 8.76
N VAL A 186 14.81 -10.66 10.06
CA VAL A 186 14.07 -11.46 11.03
C VAL A 186 13.35 -10.52 11.99
N LEU A 187 12.03 -10.57 11.99
CA LEU A 187 11.17 -9.85 12.93
C LEU A 187 10.62 -10.84 13.96
N HIS A 188 11.00 -10.68 15.23
CA HIS A 188 10.43 -11.42 16.35
C HIS A 188 9.43 -10.53 17.09
N VAL A 189 8.17 -10.91 17.10
CA VAL A 189 7.08 -10.20 17.77
C VAL A 189 6.28 -11.14 18.66
N ASP A 190 5.89 -10.65 19.83
CA ASP A 190 4.89 -11.31 20.68
C ASP A 190 3.46 -10.89 20.29
N HIS A 191 3.34 -9.74 19.62
CA HIS A 191 2.07 -9.13 19.27
C HIS A 191 2.20 -8.25 18.01
N ILE A 192 1.23 -8.37 17.10
CA ILE A 192 1.03 -7.48 15.95
C ILE A 192 -0.30 -6.73 16.10
N PRO A 193 -0.45 -5.48 15.62
CA PRO A 193 -1.74 -4.81 15.66
C PRO A 193 -2.85 -5.66 15.03
N ALA A 194 -3.98 -5.74 15.71
CA ALA A 194 -5.13 -6.51 15.26
C ALA A 194 -6.42 -5.72 15.48
N GLY A 195 -7.41 -6.00 14.64
CA GLY A 195 -8.76 -5.45 14.77
C GLY A 195 -9.21 -4.69 13.53
N CYS A 196 -10.52 -4.55 13.40
CA CYS A 196 -11.16 -3.85 12.30
C CYS A 196 -10.61 -2.44 12.12
N GLY A 197 -10.44 -2.01 10.87
CA GLY A 197 -9.90 -0.69 10.53
C GLY A 197 -8.40 -0.53 10.75
N THR A 198 -7.67 -1.51 11.29
CA THR A 198 -6.20 -1.46 11.38
C THR A 198 -5.53 -1.81 10.05
N TRP A 199 -4.34 -1.24 9.81
CA TRP A 199 -3.45 -1.57 8.71
C TRP A 199 -1.97 -1.53 9.18
N PRO A 200 -1.51 -2.56 9.92
CA PRO A 200 -0.10 -2.72 10.25
C PRO A 200 0.76 -3.17 9.07
N ALA A 201 1.98 -2.66 9.00
CA ALA A 201 2.99 -3.17 8.08
C ALA A 201 4.41 -3.14 8.69
N PHE A 202 5.20 -4.17 8.35
CA PHE A 202 6.65 -4.21 8.45
C PHE A 202 7.22 -4.57 7.07
N TRP A 203 7.93 -3.64 6.46
CA TRP A 203 8.18 -3.66 5.02
C TRP A 203 9.45 -2.92 4.63
N LEU A 204 9.85 -3.01 3.36
CA LEU A 204 10.99 -2.33 2.78
C LEU A 204 10.59 -1.53 1.54
N THR A 205 11.14 -0.32 1.40
CA THR A 205 11.06 0.44 0.13
C THR A 205 12.15 1.52 0.02
N ASP A 206 12.29 2.10 -1.16
CA ASP A 206 12.91 3.41 -1.40
C ASP A 206 11.82 4.41 -1.85
N GLU A 207 11.29 5.14 -0.89
CA GLU A 207 10.14 6.03 -1.03
C GLU A 207 10.37 7.13 -2.07
N ASP A 208 11.62 7.59 -2.21
CA ASP A 208 11.99 8.65 -3.16
C ASP A 208 11.96 8.17 -4.62
N HIS A 209 12.01 6.85 -4.84
CA HIS A 209 12.11 6.23 -6.16
C HIS A 209 11.03 5.16 -6.39
N TRP A 210 10.01 5.11 -5.55
CA TRP A 210 8.90 4.19 -5.72
C TRP A 210 8.13 4.45 -7.02
N PRO A 211 7.73 3.43 -7.80
CA PRO A 211 7.90 1.99 -7.56
C PRO A 211 9.14 1.40 -8.26
N TYR A 212 10.05 2.21 -8.81
CA TYR A 212 11.18 1.75 -9.61
C TYR A 212 12.25 1.02 -8.79
N HIS A 213 12.42 1.41 -7.53
CA HIS A 213 13.28 0.72 -6.56
C HIS A 213 12.50 -0.23 -5.63
N GLY A 214 11.21 -0.41 -5.92
CA GLY A 214 10.36 -1.47 -5.39
C GLY A 214 9.84 -1.27 -3.96
N GLU A 215 9.02 -2.23 -3.57
CA GLU A 215 8.48 -2.43 -2.23
C GLU A 215 8.49 -3.93 -1.92
N ILE A 216 8.83 -4.29 -0.68
CA ILE A 216 8.75 -5.66 -0.16
C ILE A 216 8.02 -5.63 1.17
N ASP A 217 6.77 -6.09 1.19
CA ASP A 217 5.99 -6.21 2.40
C ASP A 217 6.30 -7.53 3.09
N ILE A 218 7.10 -7.51 4.16
CA ILE A 218 7.44 -8.73 4.89
C ILE A 218 6.19 -9.24 5.61
N VAL A 219 5.51 -8.31 6.26
CA VAL A 219 4.25 -8.52 6.97
C VAL A 219 3.37 -7.32 6.70
N GLU A 220 2.21 -7.59 6.13
CA GLU A 220 1.14 -6.63 6.00
C GLU A 220 -0.20 -7.33 6.29
N GLY A 221 -1.07 -6.61 6.99
CA GLY A 221 -2.41 -7.07 7.29
C GLY A 221 -3.38 -5.91 7.32
N VAL A 222 -4.65 -6.19 7.08
CA VAL A 222 -5.72 -5.20 7.29
C VAL A 222 -6.89 -5.83 8.04
N ASN A 223 -7.60 -5.00 8.81
CA ASN A 223 -8.81 -5.39 9.50
C ASN A 223 -8.59 -6.62 10.42
N ASP A 224 -9.47 -7.62 10.33
CA ASP A 224 -9.43 -8.84 11.14
C ASP A 224 -8.73 -10.03 10.43
N GLN A 225 -7.96 -9.74 9.38
CA GLN A 225 -7.25 -10.77 8.62
C GLN A 225 -6.33 -11.60 9.52
N SER A 226 -6.32 -12.92 9.29
CA SER A 226 -5.65 -13.90 10.16
C SER A 226 -4.58 -14.75 9.47
N HIS A 227 -4.28 -14.45 8.21
CA HIS A 227 -3.21 -15.10 7.44
C HIS A 227 -2.16 -14.07 7.04
N ALA A 228 -0.88 -14.41 7.20
CA ALA A 228 0.23 -13.57 6.78
C ALA A 228 0.21 -13.36 5.26
N LYS A 229 0.71 -12.20 4.84
CA LYS A 229 0.88 -11.86 3.44
C LYS A 229 2.27 -11.26 3.23
N THR A 230 2.91 -11.67 2.15
CA THR A 230 4.06 -10.98 1.58
C THR A 230 3.70 -10.50 0.20
N ALA A 231 3.95 -9.23 -0.07
CA ALA A 231 3.69 -8.59 -1.35
C ALA A 231 4.95 -7.94 -1.90
N LEU A 232 5.07 -7.91 -3.23
CA LEU A 232 6.06 -7.11 -3.93
C LEU A 232 5.38 -6.11 -4.86
N HIS A 233 5.87 -4.88 -4.83
CA HIS A 233 5.43 -3.81 -5.72
C HIS A 233 6.62 -3.30 -6.52
N THR A 234 6.44 -3.16 -7.82
CA THR A 234 7.51 -2.81 -8.78
C THR A 234 6.98 -1.92 -9.90
N ALA A 235 7.90 -1.33 -10.65
CA ALA A 235 7.62 -0.80 -11.98
C ALA A 235 7.21 -1.93 -12.97
N GLU A 236 7.06 -1.59 -14.25
CA GLU A 236 6.65 -2.58 -15.26
C GLU A 236 7.65 -3.73 -15.43
N SER A 237 7.20 -4.84 -16.03
CA SER A 237 8.03 -6.01 -16.39
C SER A 237 8.55 -6.85 -15.22
N CYS A 238 7.68 -7.15 -14.24
CA CYS A 238 7.95 -8.12 -13.18
C CYS A 238 6.72 -9.02 -12.96
N SER A 239 6.74 -10.25 -13.50
CA SER A 239 5.65 -11.22 -13.36
C SER A 239 6.14 -12.60 -12.90
N MET A 240 5.35 -13.26 -12.07
CA MET A 240 5.61 -14.55 -11.44
C MET A 240 4.91 -15.75 -12.12
N TYR A 241 3.88 -15.49 -12.94
CA TYR A 241 2.97 -16.49 -13.55
C TYR A 241 3.65 -17.75 -14.13
N ALA A 242 4.84 -17.60 -14.73
CA ALA A 242 5.59 -18.71 -15.32
C ALA A 242 6.94 -18.99 -14.63
N GLN A 243 7.28 -18.25 -13.59
CA GLN A 243 8.61 -18.27 -12.96
C GLN A 243 8.63 -19.04 -11.65
N VAL A 244 7.48 -19.14 -10.98
CA VAL A 244 7.36 -19.77 -9.66
C VAL A 244 6.64 -21.11 -9.82
N PRO A 245 7.33 -22.25 -9.68
CA PRO A 245 6.66 -23.55 -9.74
C PRO A 245 5.79 -23.76 -8.49
N PRO A 246 4.67 -24.51 -8.57
CA PRO A 246 3.73 -24.65 -7.45
C PRO A 246 4.33 -25.22 -6.16
N TYR A 247 5.45 -25.96 -6.24
CA TYR A 247 6.14 -26.52 -5.08
C TYR A 247 7.21 -25.60 -4.47
N ALA A 248 7.46 -24.42 -5.04
CA ALA A 248 8.43 -23.46 -4.50
C ALA A 248 7.92 -22.74 -3.25
N GLN A 249 6.60 -22.74 -3.03
CA GLN A 249 5.95 -22.09 -1.90
C GLN A 249 4.79 -22.94 -1.36
N THR A 250 4.42 -22.72 -0.10
CA THR A 250 3.28 -23.38 0.55
C THR A 250 2.02 -22.50 0.66
N GLY A 251 2.17 -21.21 0.39
CA GLY A 251 1.08 -20.25 0.29
C GLY A 251 0.50 -20.14 -1.12
N GLU A 252 -0.57 -19.37 -1.23
CA GLU A 252 -1.33 -19.19 -2.47
C GLU A 252 -1.28 -17.73 -2.92
N TRP A 253 -1.25 -17.49 -4.23
CA TRP A 253 -1.41 -16.14 -4.77
C TRP A 253 -2.74 -15.55 -4.30
N ASP A 254 -2.71 -14.31 -3.80
CA ASP A 254 -3.93 -13.55 -3.52
C ASP A 254 -4.77 -13.43 -4.78
N ARG A 255 -6.08 -13.22 -4.62
CA ARG A 255 -7.01 -13.23 -5.76
C ARG A 255 -7.55 -11.84 -6.07
N SER A 256 -7.46 -11.46 -7.34
CA SER A 256 -8.08 -10.28 -7.93
C SER A 256 -9.44 -10.65 -8.50
N THR A 257 -10.50 -10.14 -7.89
CA THR A 257 -11.88 -10.26 -8.39
C THR A 257 -12.48 -8.86 -8.44
N GLY A 258 -13.40 -8.60 -9.37
CA GLY A 258 -14.06 -7.29 -9.49
C GLY A 258 -13.28 -6.27 -10.33
N ILE A 259 -12.23 -6.68 -11.05
CA ILE A 259 -11.45 -5.75 -11.88
C ILE A 259 -12.36 -5.18 -12.98
N PRO A 260 -12.47 -3.84 -13.13
CA PRO A 260 -13.26 -3.25 -14.19
C PRO A 260 -12.78 -3.71 -15.58
N ASN A 261 -13.70 -4.15 -16.43
CA ASN A 261 -13.38 -4.45 -17.81
C ASN A 261 -12.80 -3.21 -18.51
N THR A 262 -11.64 -3.35 -19.14
CA THR A 262 -10.89 -2.23 -19.75
C THR A 262 -11.67 -1.49 -20.83
N TYR A 263 -12.63 -2.13 -21.51
CA TYR A 263 -13.41 -1.52 -22.58
C TYR A 263 -14.74 -0.93 -22.10
N THR A 264 -15.38 -1.56 -21.10
CA THR A 264 -16.74 -1.16 -20.67
C THR A 264 -16.76 -0.41 -19.33
N GLY A 265 -15.71 -0.52 -18.51
CA GLY A 265 -15.65 0.01 -17.16
C GLY A 265 -16.57 -0.71 -16.16
N ILE A 266 -17.27 -1.76 -16.58
CA ILE A 266 -18.14 -2.57 -15.72
C ILE A 266 -17.26 -3.51 -14.89
N LEU A 267 -17.55 -3.62 -13.59
CA LEU A 267 -16.86 -4.52 -12.68
C LEU A 267 -17.06 -5.98 -13.11
N ASP A 268 -15.96 -6.72 -13.26
CA ASP A 268 -15.98 -8.16 -13.54
C ASP A 268 -15.94 -8.96 -12.24
N HIS A 269 -17.11 -9.36 -11.75
CA HIS A 269 -17.23 -10.20 -10.56
C HIS A 269 -17.14 -11.71 -10.84
N GLU A 270 -17.07 -12.11 -12.10
CA GLU A 270 -17.07 -13.53 -12.51
C GLU A 270 -15.65 -14.08 -12.63
N THR A 271 -14.69 -13.22 -12.99
CA THR A 271 -13.30 -13.60 -13.16
C THR A 271 -12.51 -13.41 -11.85
N SER A 272 -11.75 -14.44 -11.46
CA SER A 272 -10.85 -14.39 -10.31
C SER A 272 -9.41 -14.77 -10.70
N VAL A 273 -8.62 -13.70 -10.83
CA VAL A 273 -7.18 -13.57 -11.09
C VAL A 273 -6.20 -13.99 -10.00
N PRO A 274 -5.17 -14.84 -10.16
CA PRO A 274 -4.01 -14.77 -9.27
C PRO A 274 -3.33 -13.39 -9.38
N ALA A 275 -3.01 -12.76 -8.24
CA ALA A 275 -2.23 -11.54 -8.17
C ALA A 275 -0.74 -11.90 -8.19
N ASP A 276 -0.24 -12.30 -9.37
CA ASP A 276 1.12 -12.81 -9.58
C ASP A 276 2.01 -11.86 -10.42
N ASN A 277 1.52 -10.66 -10.72
CA ASN A 277 2.26 -9.60 -11.40
C ASN A 277 2.60 -8.48 -10.40
N CYS A 278 3.89 -8.24 -10.21
CA CYS A 278 4.36 -7.29 -9.20
C CYS A 278 4.29 -5.84 -9.69
N TRP A 279 3.95 -5.60 -10.95
CA TRP A 279 3.78 -4.25 -11.47
C TRP A 279 2.54 -3.60 -10.86
N VAL A 280 2.71 -2.43 -10.24
CA VAL A 280 1.63 -1.70 -9.56
C VAL A 280 0.48 -1.27 -10.47
N LEU A 281 0.68 -1.27 -11.80
CA LEU A 281 -0.37 -0.95 -12.79
C LEU A 281 -0.72 -2.16 -13.68
N ALA A 282 -0.49 -3.39 -13.20
CA ALA A 282 -0.84 -4.60 -13.95
C ALA A 282 -2.34 -4.62 -14.31
N PRO A 283 -2.71 -4.79 -15.59
CA PRO A 283 -4.09 -4.59 -16.07
C PRO A 283 -5.10 -5.64 -15.59
N HIS A 284 -4.63 -6.74 -15.00
CA HIS A 284 -5.47 -7.85 -14.53
C HIS A 284 -5.51 -7.95 -13.00
N GLN A 285 -5.05 -6.91 -12.30
CA GLN A 285 -5.05 -6.81 -10.85
C GLN A 285 -5.58 -5.44 -10.43
N TRP A 286 -5.89 -5.28 -9.13
CA TRP A 286 -6.19 -3.95 -8.63
C TRP A 286 -4.96 -3.06 -8.73
N SER A 287 -5.19 -1.77 -8.99
CA SER A 287 -4.11 -0.78 -8.96
C SER A 287 -3.42 -0.84 -7.60
N ASN A 288 -2.09 -0.90 -7.61
CA ASN A 288 -1.24 -1.08 -6.45
C ASN A 288 -1.44 -2.38 -5.66
N GLN A 289 -2.00 -3.44 -6.23
CA GLN A 289 -2.07 -4.73 -5.54
C GLN A 289 -0.70 -5.43 -5.46
N GLY A 290 0.14 -5.26 -6.48
CA GLY A 290 1.41 -5.99 -6.57
C GLY A 290 1.19 -7.50 -6.71
N CYS A 291 2.27 -8.26 -6.59
CA CYS A 291 2.19 -9.71 -6.55
C CYS A 291 2.18 -10.15 -5.09
N VAL A 292 1.15 -10.87 -4.66
CA VAL A 292 0.89 -11.12 -3.24
C VAL A 292 0.74 -12.61 -3.01
N VAL A 293 1.51 -13.14 -2.07
CA VAL A 293 1.34 -14.52 -1.59
C VAL A 293 0.77 -14.49 -0.19
N THR A 294 -0.32 -15.25 0.01
CA THR A 294 -1.03 -15.40 1.26
C THR A 294 -0.70 -16.74 1.90
N HIS A 295 -0.51 -16.75 3.21
CA HIS A 295 -0.30 -18.00 3.95
C HIS A 295 -1.56 -18.87 3.92
N SER A 296 -1.42 -20.16 3.63
CA SER A 296 -2.54 -21.10 3.47
C SER A 296 -3.27 -21.44 4.78
N HIS A 297 -2.66 -21.14 5.93
CA HIS A 297 -3.22 -21.36 7.26
C HIS A 297 -3.51 -20.06 7.98
N ASN A 298 -4.66 -20.03 8.64
CA ASN A 298 -5.01 -19.03 9.63
C ASN A 298 -4.06 -19.09 10.84
N ASN A 299 -4.09 -18.04 11.66
CA ASN A 299 -3.29 -17.86 12.88
C ASN A 299 -1.82 -17.48 12.61
N THR A 300 -1.57 -16.95 11.42
CA THR A 300 -0.25 -16.41 11.04
C THR A 300 -0.25 -14.89 10.98
N LEU A 301 -1.35 -14.24 11.36
CA LEU A 301 -1.49 -12.78 11.47
C LEU A 301 -2.59 -12.44 12.50
N GLY A 302 -2.55 -11.21 13.02
CA GLY A 302 -3.65 -10.62 13.78
C GLY A 302 -3.95 -11.30 15.12
N ALA A 303 -5.20 -11.21 15.56
CA ALA A 303 -5.62 -11.65 16.89
C ALA A 303 -5.26 -13.12 17.19
N ARG A 304 -5.48 -14.02 16.23
CA ARG A 304 -5.19 -15.46 16.42
C ARG A 304 -3.69 -15.77 16.50
N PHE A 305 -2.84 -14.96 15.87
CA PHE A 305 -1.40 -15.06 16.02
C PHE A 305 -0.96 -14.54 17.40
N ASN A 306 -1.55 -13.44 17.86
CA ASN A 306 -1.29 -12.87 19.18
C ASN A 306 -1.70 -13.82 20.32
N GLU A 307 -2.86 -14.47 20.21
CA GLU A 307 -3.35 -15.49 21.16
C GLU A 307 -2.38 -16.67 21.33
N GLN A 308 -1.52 -16.91 20.33
CA GLN A 308 -0.52 -17.97 20.33
C GLN A 308 0.87 -17.51 20.81
N GLY A 309 0.98 -16.26 21.30
CA GLY A 309 2.24 -15.67 21.76
C GLY A 309 3.04 -14.99 20.64
N GLY A 310 2.46 -14.81 19.45
CA GLY A 310 3.13 -14.24 18.31
C GLY A 310 4.07 -15.24 17.62
N GLY A 311 5.26 -14.79 17.24
CA GLY A 311 6.21 -15.61 16.48
C GLY A 311 7.26 -14.82 15.73
N ILE A 312 7.87 -15.47 14.75
CA ILE A 312 8.98 -14.93 13.95
C ILE A 312 8.59 -14.87 12.47
N TYR A 313 8.72 -13.69 11.88
CA TYR A 313 8.68 -13.51 10.42
C TYR A 313 10.09 -13.39 9.88
N VAL A 314 10.32 -13.98 8.72
CA VAL A 314 11.61 -13.96 8.03
C VAL A 314 11.40 -13.55 6.58
N LEU A 315 12.21 -12.62 6.09
CA LEU A 315 12.40 -12.35 4.67
C LEU A 315 13.85 -12.63 4.28
N ASP A 316 14.07 -13.51 3.30
CA ASP A 316 15.37 -13.70 2.65
C ASP A 316 15.33 -13.05 1.26
N TRP A 317 15.96 -11.87 1.14
CA TRP A 317 16.11 -11.14 -0.11
C TRP A 317 17.53 -11.34 -0.63
N ASP A 318 17.65 -12.18 -1.66
CA ASP A 318 18.93 -12.64 -2.20
C ASP A 318 18.98 -12.50 -3.73
N PRO A 319 19.41 -11.33 -4.24
CA PRO A 319 19.52 -11.10 -5.68
C PRO A 319 20.62 -11.93 -6.35
N ASP A 320 21.65 -12.40 -5.61
CA ASP A 320 22.70 -13.28 -6.18
C ASP A 320 22.16 -14.69 -6.46
N HIS A 321 21.28 -15.19 -5.60
CA HIS A 321 20.59 -16.47 -5.82
C HIS A 321 19.26 -16.33 -6.58
N GLY A 322 18.83 -15.11 -6.89
CA GLY A 322 17.67 -14.84 -7.73
C GLY A 322 16.32 -15.09 -7.06
N TYR A 323 16.20 -14.84 -5.76
CA TYR A 323 14.92 -15.01 -5.07
C TYR A 323 14.65 -13.98 -3.97
N ILE A 324 13.37 -13.85 -3.67
CA ILE A 324 12.85 -13.32 -2.40
C ILE A 324 11.97 -14.41 -1.78
N LYS A 325 12.20 -14.75 -0.51
CA LYS A 325 11.43 -15.80 0.19
C LYS A 325 10.94 -15.30 1.54
N SER A 326 9.75 -15.73 1.95
CA SER A 326 9.22 -15.42 3.27
C SER A 326 8.74 -16.66 4.04
N TRP A 327 8.94 -16.60 5.35
CA TRP A 327 8.46 -17.56 6.33
C TRP A 327 7.79 -16.82 7.49
N VAL A 328 6.82 -17.51 8.11
CA VAL A 328 6.27 -17.16 9.41
C VAL A 328 6.30 -18.41 10.27
N PHE A 329 6.85 -18.29 11.48
CA PHE A 329 6.90 -19.36 12.47
C PHE A 329 6.14 -18.89 13.72
N PRO A 330 4.85 -19.27 13.86
CA PRO A 330 4.10 -19.02 15.10
C PRO A 330 4.78 -19.70 16.28
N GLN A 331 4.83 -19.03 17.43
CA GLN A 331 5.49 -19.56 18.63
C GLN A 331 4.91 -20.93 19.05
N SER A 332 3.60 -21.12 18.87
CA SER A 332 2.88 -22.37 19.14
C SER A 332 3.41 -23.59 18.37
N GLN A 333 4.11 -23.39 17.25
CA GLN A 333 4.66 -24.45 16.41
C GLN A 333 6.15 -24.72 16.68
N GLY A 334 6.78 -23.89 17.50
CA GLY A 334 8.23 -23.87 17.69
C GLY A 334 8.98 -23.28 16.50
N TYR A 335 10.30 -23.11 16.67
CA TYR A 335 11.17 -22.49 15.68
C TYR A 335 12.20 -23.49 15.16
N PRO A 336 12.70 -23.36 13.92
CA PRO A 336 13.88 -24.10 13.47
C PRO A 336 15.05 -23.86 14.43
N ALA A 337 15.78 -24.93 14.78
CA ALA A 337 16.79 -24.88 15.85
C ALA A 337 17.86 -23.80 15.62
N ASN A 338 18.35 -23.63 14.39
CA ASN A 338 19.35 -22.59 14.10
C ASN A 338 18.77 -21.16 14.14
N LEU A 339 17.47 -20.98 13.83
CA LEU A 339 16.77 -19.70 13.97
C LEU A 339 16.58 -19.35 15.44
N GLU A 340 16.14 -20.32 16.24
CA GLU A 340 16.00 -20.15 17.69
C GLU A 340 17.35 -19.77 18.32
N GLN A 341 18.41 -20.54 18.03
CA GLN A 341 19.76 -20.24 18.52
C GLN A 341 20.28 -18.87 18.06
N ALA A 342 19.96 -18.45 16.82
CA ALA A 342 20.32 -17.13 16.35
C ALA A 342 19.67 -16.02 17.19
N THR A 343 18.39 -16.15 17.54
CA THR A 343 17.72 -15.18 18.41
C THR A 343 18.25 -15.18 19.85
N LEU A 344 18.61 -16.35 20.40
CA LEU A 344 19.12 -16.48 21.77
C LEU A 344 20.58 -16.02 21.93
N SER A 345 21.41 -16.20 20.89
CA SER A 345 22.84 -15.89 20.93
C SER A 345 23.20 -14.53 20.35
N ALA A 346 22.21 -13.76 19.86
CA ALA A 346 22.41 -12.50 19.16
C ALA A 346 23.19 -11.44 19.96
N GLU A 347 23.07 -11.42 21.29
CA GLU A 347 23.82 -10.51 22.17
C GLU A 347 25.20 -11.07 22.62
N SER A 348 25.53 -12.29 22.24
CA SER A 348 26.79 -12.93 22.64
C SER A 348 27.99 -12.45 21.82
N ASP A 349 29.21 -12.70 22.31
CA ASP A 349 30.46 -12.42 21.59
C ASP A 349 30.66 -13.28 20.31
N SER A 350 29.80 -14.28 20.08
CA SER A 350 29.88 -15.19 18.94
C SER A 350 28.47 -15.60 18.50
N PRO A 351 27.69 -14.66 17.92
CA PRO A 351 26.31 -14.92 17.55
C PRO A 351 26.23 -15.97 16.45
N VAL A 352 25.26 -16.88 16.59
CA VAL A 352 24.91 -17.84 15.54
C VAL A 352 24.08 -17.12 14.48
N ALA A 353 24.41 -17.34 13.20
CA ALA A 353 23.57 -16.86 12.11
C ALA A 353 22.60 -17.95 11.66
N PRO A 354 21.33 -17.61 11.36
CA PRO A 354 20.40 -18.57 10.80
C PRO A 354 20.78 -18.91 9.36
N ASN A 355 20.42 -20.10 8.92
CA ASN A 355 20.56 -20.56 7.55
C ASN A 355 19.23 -21.16 7.09
N PRO A 356 18.46 -20.46 6.23
CA PRO A 356 17.18 -20.94 5.74
C PRO A 356 17.22 -22.28 5.01
N ASN A 357 18.38 -22.67 4.45
CA ASN A 357 18.53 -23.98 3.79
C ASN A 357 18.47 -25.17 4.75
N ASP A 358 18.66 -24.94 6.05
CA ASP A 358 18.57 -25.99 7.08
C ASP A 358 17.13 -26.15 7.60
N TRP A 359 16.19 -25.32 7.14
CA TRP A 359 14.80 -25.39 7.55
C TRP A 359 14.07 -26.45 6.71
N HIS A 360 13.51 -27.46 7.38
CA HIS A 360 12.69 -28.47 6.72
C HIS A 360 11.33 -27.93 6.23
N GLN A 361 11.02 -26.67 6.53
CA GLN A 361 9.79 -25.98 6.15
C GLN A 361 10.06 -25.11 4.91
N ALA A 362 9.35 -25.38 3.83
CA ALA A 362 9.37 -24.54 2.63
C ALA A 362 8.80 -23.14 2.95
N PRO A 363 9.27 -22.08 2.27
CA PRO A 363 8.72 -20.74 2.44
C PRO A 363 7.24 -20.74 2.07
N TYR A 364 6.45 -19.88 2.74
CA TYR A 364 5.07 -19.71 2.33
C TYR A 364 4.95 -18.81 1.11
N ALA A 365 5.93 -17.91 0.91
CA ALA A 365 6.01 -17.04 -0.26
C ALA A 365 7.37 -17.19 -0.95
N TYR A 366 7.36 -17.37 -2.27
CA TYR A 366 8.55 -17.42 -3.11
C TYR A 366 8.35 -16.54 -4.33
N PHE A 367 9.30 -15.63 -4.57
CA PHE A 367 9.33 -14.77 -5.75
C PHE A 367 10.65 -14.98 -6.47
N ALA A 368 10.59 -15.27 -7.78
CA ALA A 368 11.76 -15.41 -8.63
C ALA A 368 12.18 -14.04 -9.16
N ILE A 369 13.45 -13.67 -8.98
CA ILE A 369 14.02 -12.41 -9.49
C ILE A 369 15.36 -12.66 -10.20
N GLY A 370 15.82 -11.69 -10.99
CA GLY A 370 17.12 -11.74 -11.67
C GLY A 370 17.11 -12.55 -12.98
N ALA A 371 18.30 -12.99 -13.41
CA ALA A 371 18.61 -13.41 -14.78
C ALA A 371 17.76 -14.59 -15.33
N ASN A 372 17.16 -15.40 -14.47
CA ASN A 372 16.35 -16.55 -14.85
C ASN A 372 14.85 -16.32 -14.59
N SER A 373 14.41 -15.07 -14.51
CA SER A 373 13.02 -14.70 -14.26
C SER A 373 12.57 -13.56 -15.18
N SER A 374 11.26 -13.37 -15.30
CA SER A 374 10.65 -12.19 -15.93
C SER A 374 10.56 -11.00 -14.98
N CYS A 375 11.43 -10.93 -13.96
CA CYS A 375 11.50 -9.84 -13.00
C CYS A 375 12.96 -9.50 -12.69
N SER A 376 13.44 -8.33 -13.10
CA SER A 376 14.84 -7.94 -12.79
C SER A 376 15.07 -7.80 -11.28
N SER A 377 16.23 -8.22 -10.79
CA SER A 377 16.64 -7.92 -9.41
C SER A 377 16.78 -6.42 -9.16
N ASP A 378 17.01 -5.64 -10.21
CA ASP A 378 17.19 -4.18 -10.13
C ASP A 378 15.90 -3.44 -9.76
N HIS A 379 14.74 -4.11 -9.81
CA HIS A 379 13.49 -3.58 -9.27
C HIS A 379 13.56 -3.36 -7.76
N PHE A 380 14.50 -3.98 -7.06
CA PHE A 380 14.66 -3.86 -5.63
C PHE A 380 16.05 -3.31 -5.33
N SER A 381 16.13 -2.09 -4.83
CA SER A 381 17.41 -1.48 -4.47
C SER A 381 17.22 -0.35 -3.48
N ASN A 382 18.29 -0.04 -2.74
CA ASN A 382 18.37 1.11 -1.84
C ASN A 382 17.19 1.22 -0.84
N MET A 383 16.73 0.09 -0.30
CA MET A 383 15.53 0.05 0.53
C MET A 383 15.84 0.25 2.01
N ARG A 384 14.93 0.85 2.77
CA ARG A 384 14.98 0.87 4.25
C ARG A 384 13.82 0.09 4.84
N LEU A 385 14.02 -0.44 6.05
CA LEU A 385 12.95 -1.05 6.84
C LEU A 385 11.98 0.01 7.35
N ILE A 386 10.69 -0.29 7.35
CA ILE A 386 9.64 0.57 7.85
C ILE A 386 8.74 -0.23 8.78
N PHE A 387 8.39 0.36 9.92
CA PHE A 387 7.25 -0.08 10.73
C PHE A 387 6.18 0.99 10.66
N ASN A 388 4.93 0.60 10.45
CA ASN A 388 3.81 1.50 10.73
C ASN A 388 2.58 0.76 11.24
N LEU A 389 1.69 1.56 11.79
CA LEU A 389 0.30 1.20 12.03
C LEU A 389 -0.57 2.30 11.41
N ALA A 390 -1.11 2.02 10.22
CA ALA A 390 -2.12 2.86 9.58
C ALA A 390 -3.53 2.40 9.99
N PHE A 391 -4.53 3.21 9.63
CA PHE A 391 -5.93 2.87 9.83
C PHE A 391 -6.73 3.17 8.56
N CYS A 392 -7.70 2.34 8.21
CA CYS A 392 -8.56 2.52 7.04
C CYS A 392 -7.75 2.78 5.74
N GLY A 393 -7.94 3.93 5.10
CA GLY A 393 -7.23 4.28 3.87
C GLY A 393 -7.60 3.39 2.69
N THR A 394 -6.74 3.40 1.67
CA THR A 394 -7.01 2.79 0.36
C THR A 394 -7.04 1.26 0.38
N VAL A 395 -6.51 0.61 1.41
CA VAL A 395 -6.54 -0.84 1.55
C VAL A 395 -7.53 -1.27 2.64
N ALA A 396 -7.26 -1.00 3.93
CA ALA A 396 -8.13 -1.46 5.01
C ALA A 396 -9.53 -0.85 4.93
N GLY A 397 -9.65 0.42 4.53
CA GLY A 397 -10.93 1.11 4.39
C GLY A 397 -11.78 0.53 3.26
N ASN A 398 -11.17 0.28 2.08
CA ASN A 398 -11.87 -0.34 0.96
C ASN A 398 -12.31 -1.79 1.25
N ARG A 399 -11.54 -2.51 2.07
CA ARG A 399 -11.86 -3.88 2.48
C ARG A 399 -12.77 -3.96 3.71
N PHE A 400 -13.06 -2.85 4.38
CA PHE A 400 -13.75 -2.85 5.67
C PHE A 400 -15.12 -3.54 5.64
N VAL A 401 -15.89 -3.35 4.57
CA VAL A 401 -17.21 -4.00 4.42
C VAL A 401 -17.10 -5.51 4.29
N GLN A 402 -16.03 -6.00 3.63
CA GLN A 402 -15.80 -7.42 3.42
C GLN A 402 -15.23 -8.08 4.67
N ASP A 403 -14.22 -7.46 5.27
CA ASP A 403 -13.46 -8.05 6.36
C ASP A 403 -14.19 -7.82 7.71
N CYS A 404 -14.97 -6.74 7.86
CA CYS A 404 -15.67 -6.38 9.11
C CYS A 404 -17.16 -6.04 8.89
N PRO A 405 -17.98 -6.97 8.36
CA PRO A 405 -19.33 -6.67 7.88
C PRO A 405 -20.30 -6.15 8.94
N ASP A 406 -20.24 -6.69 10.17
CA ASP A 406 -21.16 -6.29 11.25
C ASP A 406 -20.89 -4.84 11.69
N LEU A 407 -19.63 -4.46 11.83
CA LEU A 407 -19.23 -3.09 12.14
C LEU A 407 -19.49 -2.16 10.95
N ALA A 408 -19.24 -2.62 9.73
CA ALA A 408 -19.56 -1.84 8.53
C ALA A 408 -21.05 -1.50 8.43
N ALA A 409 -21.94 -2.44 8.81
CA ALA A 409 -23.38 -2.19 8.87
C ALA A 409 -23.74 -1.18 9.97
N GLN A 410 -23.07 -1.23 11.12
CA GLN A 410 -23.31 -0.34 12.25
C GLN A 410 -22.87 1.12 11.99
N PHE A 411 -21.72 1.30 11.33
CA PHE A 411 -21.08 2.60 11.10
C PHE A 411 -21.23 3.10 9.66
N ALA A 412 -22.20 2.55 8.92
CA ALA A 412 -22.38 2.78 7.50
C ALA A 412 -22.46 4.28 7.13
N VAL A 413 -21.56 4.71 6.26
CA VAL A 413 -21.64 5.97 5.54
C VAL A 413 -22.11 5.66 4.12
N LYS A 414 -23.20 6.31 3.70
CA LYS A 414 -23.85 6.02 2.42
C LYS A 414 -22.87 6.16 1.25
N ASP A 415 -22.79 5.11 0.44
CA ASP A 415 -21.99 5.02 -0.79
C ASP A 415 -20.48 5.28 -0.59
N ASP A 416 -19.96 5.17 0.65
CA ASP A 416 -18.55 5.42 0.95
C ASP A 416 -18.00 4.40 1.98
N VAL A 417 -17.32 3.39 1.46
CA VAL A 417 -16.75 2.29 2.26
C VAL A 417 -15.57 2.77 3.13
N VAL A 418 -14.78 3.73 2.64
CA VAL A 418 -13.63 4.26 3.40
C VAL A 418 -14.14 5.16 4.53
N ALA A 419 -15.13 6.01 4.27
CA ALA A 419 -15.75 6.82 5.32
C ALA A 419 -16.47 5.98 6.36
N THR A 420 -17.04 4.83 5.98
CA THR A 420 -17.61 3.84 6.92
C THR A 420 -16.54 3.34 7.90
N CYS A 421 -15.36 2.97 7.40
CA CYS A 421 -14.24 2.60 8.27
C CYS A 421 -13.79 3.76 9.17
N ASN A 422 -13.66 4.97 8.60
CA ASN A 422 -13.25 6.15 9.35
C ASN A 422 -14.24 6.48 10.48
N ALA A 423 -15.54 6.32 10.22
CA ALA A 423 -16.59 6.53 11.21
C ALA A 423 -16.42 5.58 12.42
N TYR A 424 -16.18 4.30 12.16
CA TYR A 424 -15.88 3.31 13.21
C TYR A 424 -14.62 3.66 14.01
N VAL A 425 -13.50 3.94 13.32
CA VAL A 425 -12.22 4.27 13.99
C VAL A 425 -12.33 5.55 14.83
N ALA A 426 -13.18 6.50 14.42
CA ALA A 426 -13.44 7.74 15.15
C ALA A 426 -14.32 7.55 16.39
N SER A 427 -15.29 6.65 16.35
CA SER A 427 -16.29 6.47 17.41
C SER A 427 -15.85 5.54 18.53
N GLU A 428 -14.94 4.60 18.26
CA GLU A 428 -14.59 3.51 19.18
C GLU A 428 -13.12 3.57 19.61
N PRO A 429 -12.74 4.50 20.52
CA PRO A 429 -11.34 4.64 20.94
C PRO A 429 -10.79 3.38 21.64
N GLU A 430 -11.64 2.70 22.43
CA GLU A 430 -11.32 1.49 23.21
C GLU A 430 -11.30 0.21 22.34
N ALA A 431 -12.03 0.16 21.22
CA ALA A 431 -12.07 -1.03 20.36
C ALA A 431 -10.75 -1.34 19.63
N LEU A 432 -9.75 -0.47 19.79
CA LEU A 432 -8.44 -0.56 19.15
C LEU A 432 -7.30 -0.67 20.18
N GLU A 433 -7.60 -1.18 21.38
CA GLU A 433 -6.60 -1.53 22.40
C GLU A 433 -5.58 -2.57 21.89
N GLU A 434 -6.02 -3.49 21.04
CA GLU A 434 -5.19 -4.51 20.39
C GLU A 434 -4.46 -3.98 19.14
N ALA A 435 -4.60 -2.68 18.81
CA ALA A 435 -3.87 -2.06 17.71
C ALA A 435 -2.47 -1.59 18.16
N TYR A 436 -1.60 -2.56 18.50
CA TYR A 436 -0.21 -2.30 18.89
C TYR A 436 0.78 -3.40 18.47
N TRP A 437 2.03 -2.99 18.26
CA TRP A 437 3.16 -3.89 18.09
C TRP A 437 3.79 -4.20 19.46
N LYS A 438 4.15 -5.45 19.73
CA LYS A 438 5.07 -5.85 20.81
C LYS A 438 6.27 -6.58 20.20
N ILE A 439 7.37 -5.86 20.02
CA ILE A 439 8.54 -6.29 19.27
C ILE A 439 9.63 -6.76 20.22
N LYS A 440 10.00 -8.04 20.11
CA LYS A 440 11.16 -8.63 20.81
C LYS A 440 12.46 -8.21 20.17
N GLY A 441 12.49 -8.13 18.85
CA GLY A 441 13.66 -7.65 18.13
C GLY A 441 13.55 -7.73 16.63
N VAL A 442 14.39 -6.95 15.97
CA VAL A 442 14.72 -7.09 14.55
C VAL A 442 16.18 -7.49 14.44
N TYR A 443 16.44 -8.56 13.70
CA TYR A 443 17.77 -9.10 13.45
C TYR A 443 18.01 -9.03 11.95
N VAL A 444 19.05 -8.31 11.55
CA VAL A 444 19.40 -8.17 10.14
C VAL A 444 20.72 -8.87 9.88
N TYR A 445 20.70 -9.81 8.94
CA TYR A 445 21.88 -10.53 8.52
C TYR A 445 22.21 -10.23 7.05
N GLN A 446 23.49 -10.31 6.71
CA GLN A 446 23.95 -10.32 5.33
C GLN A 446 24.88 -11.49 5.10
N ARG A 447 24.83 -12.07 3.89
CA ARG A 447 25.79 -13.08 3.47
C ARG A 447 27.17 -12.46 3.36
N GLY A 448 28.20 -13.19 3.77
CA GLY A 448 29.58 -12.86 3.41
C GLY A 448 29.81 -13.00 1.90
N THR A 449 30.86 -12.36 1.40
CA THR A 449 31.33 -12.61 0.02
C THR A 449 31.84 -14.05 -0.10
N ALA A 450 31.68 -14.64 -1.28
CA ALA A 450 32.38 -15.89 -1.61
C ALA A 450 33.89 -15.72 -1.34
N ARG A 451 34.52 -16.72 -0.71
CA ARG A 451 35.98 -16.77 -0.55
C ARG A 451 36.64 -17.38 -1.77
#